data_AF-A0A7J7YFU5-F1
#
_entry.id   AF-A0A7J7YFU5-F1
#
_cell.length_a   1.000
_cell.length_b   1.000
_cell.length_c   1.000
_cell.angle_alpha   90.00
_cell.angle_beta   90.00
_cell.angle_gamma   90.00
#
_symmetry.space_group_name_H-M   'P 1'
#
loop_
_entity.id
_entity.type
_entity.pdbx_description
1 polymer ?
#
loop_
_entity_poly.entity_id
_entity_poly.type
_entity_poly.pdbx_seq_one_letter_code
_entity_poly.pdbx_strand_id
1 'polypeptide(L)'
;MRCHTLPFITSGTYTCTNGVLLDSRCDYSCSSGYHLEGDRSRICMEDGQWSGGEPVCVDIDPPKIRCPHSREKMAEPEKLTARVYWDPPLVKDSADGTITRVTLRGPEPGSHFPEGEHVIRYTAYDRAYNRASCKFIVKVQVRRCPSLKPPQHGYLTCTSAGNNYGATCEYHCDGGYERQGTPSRVCQSSRQWSGSPPICAPMKINVNVNSAAGLLDQFYEKQRLLIISAPDPSNRYYKMQISMLQQSTCGLDLRHVTIIELVGQPPQEVGRIREQQLSANIIEELRSRLKGHREGVGRNPS
;
A
#
# COMPACT_ATOMS: atom_id res chain seq x y z
N MET A 1 -20.56 -25.12 -76.96
CA MET A 1 -21.40 -24.57 -75.87
C MET A 1 -20.54 -23.68 -74.99
N ARG A 2 -21.14 -22.77 -74.21
CA ARG A 2 -20.41 -21.81 -73.36
C ARG A 2 -21.07 -21.74 -72.00
N CYS A 3 -20.26 -21.64 -70.95
CA CYS A 3 -20.75 -21.36 -69.61
C CYS A 3 -21.04 -19.87 -69.45
N HIS A 4 -21.75 -19.55 -68.37
CA HIS A 4 -21.91 -18.17 -67.93
C HIS A 4 -20.59 -17.60 -67.40
N THR A 5 -20.45 -16.28 -67.45
CA THR A 5 -19.30 -15.58 -66.88
C THR A 5 -19.27 -15.76 -65.38
N LEU A 6 -18.12 -16.18 -64.84
CA LEU A 6 -17.92 -16.35 -63.41
C LEU A 6 -17.99 -15.00 -62.69
N PRO A 7 -18.67 -14.92 -61.53
CA PRO A 7 -18.79 -13.70 -60.74
C PRO A 7 -17.43 -13.24 -60.19
N PHE A 8 -17.38 -11.97 -59.78
CA PHE A 8 -16.22 -11.42 -59.08
C PHE A 8 -16.11 -12.01 -57.67
N ILE A 9 -14.88 -12.37 -57.25
CA ILE A 9 -14.59 -12.88 -55.90
C ILE A 9 -13.93 -11.78 -55.08
N THR A 10 -14.52 -11.43 -53.94
CA THR A 10 -13.94 -10.47 -53.00
C THR A 10 -12.63 -11.01 -52.44
N SER A 11 -11.58 -10.18 -52.44
CA SER A 11 -10.22 -10.56 -51.96
C SER A 11 -9.63 -11.79 -52.66
N GLY A 12 -10.00 -12.02 -53.92
CA GLY A 12 -9.49 -13.12 -54.75
C GLY A 12 -9.53 -12.82 -56.24
N THR A 13 -8.92 -13.70 -57.02
CA THR A 13 -8.91 -13.65 -58.49
C THR A 13 -8.94 -15.07 -59.06
N TYR A 14 -9.30 -15.20 -60.33
CA TYR A 14 -9.27 -16.49 -61.02
C TYR A 14 -8.66 -16.32 -62.41
N THR A 15 -8.05 -17.38 -62.90
CA THR A 15 -7.47 -17.44 -64.25
C THR A 15 -8.01 -18.65 -64.98
N CYS A 16 -8.59 -18.43 -66.16
CA CYS A 16 -9.18 -19.47 -66.99
C CYS A 16 -8.34 -19.77 -68.22
N THR A 17 -8.22 -21.04 -68.59
CA THR A 17 -7.47 -21.45 -69.80
C THR A 17 -8.12 -20.95 -71.09
N ASN A 18 -9.44 -21.07 -71.21
CA ASN A 18 -10.19 -20.71 -72.44
C ASN A 18 -11.46 -19.90 -72.13
N GLY A 19 -11.38 -18.98 -71.16
CA GLY A 19 -12.51 -18.13 -70.76
C GLY A 19 -13.74 -18.95 -70.37
N VAL A 20 -14.87 -18.73 -71.06
CA VAL A 20 -16.16 -19.41 -70.80
C VAL A 20 -16.48 -20.56 -71.77
N LEU A 21 -15.50 -21.03 -72.56
CA LEU A 21 -15.71 -22.13 -73.51
C LEU A 21 -15.77 -23.49 -72.80
N LEU A 22 -16.42 -24.47 -73.44
CA LEU A 22 -16.43 -25.87 -73.00
C LEU A 22 -15.02 -26.37 -72.67
N ASP A 23 -14.88 -27.16 -71.60
CA ASP A 23 -13.63 -27.70 -71.06
C ASP A 23 -12.61 -26.65 -70.57
N SER A 24 -12.96 -25.35 -70.60
CA SER A 24 -12.15 -24.31 -69.96
C SER A 24 -12.03 -24.60 -68.46
N ARG A 25 -10.80 -24.56 -67.94
CA ARG A 25 -10.50 -24.72 -66.51
C ARG A 25 -10.15 -23.36 -65.93
N CYS A 26 -10.87 -22.95 -64.89
CA CYS A 26 -10.60 -21.75 -64.12
C CYS A 26 -10.02 -22.13 -62.76
N ASP A 27 -8.78 -21.73 -62.49
CA ASP A 27 -8.11 -21.91 -61.20
C ASP A 27 -8.24 -20.61 -60.39
N TYR A 28 -8.63 -20.76 -59.12
CA TYR A 28 -8.90 -19.66 -58.19
C TYR A 28 -7.72 -19.42 -57.25
N SER A 29 -7.54 -18.16 -56.85
CA SER A 29 -6.50 -17.72 -55.92
C SER A 29 -7.01 -16.58 -55.04
N CYS A 30 -6.64 -16.59 -53.76
CA CYS A 30 -6.98 -15.52 -52.82
C CYS A 30 -5.81 -14.54 -52.65
N SER A 31 -6.13 -13.30 -52.28
CA SER A 31 -5.15 -12.31 -51.84
C SER A 31 -4.46 -12.75 -50.55
N SER A 32 -3.31 -12.16 -50.24
CA SER A 32 -2.57 -12.47 -49.01
C SER A 32 -3.44 -12.27 -47.78
N GLY A 33 -3.39 -13.24 -46.86
CA GLY A 33 -4.17 -13.24 -45.61
C GLY A 33 -5.56 -13.89 -45.72
N TYR A 34 -5.95 -14.32 -46.91
CA TYR A 34 -7.21 -15.01 -47.15
C TYR A 34 -6.97 -16.47 -47.56
N HIS A 35 -7.82 -17.35 -47.06
CA HIS A 35 -7.86 -18.76 -47.42
C HIS A 35 -9.04 -19.03 -48.35
N LEU A 36 -8.85 -19.95 -49.31
CA LEU A 36 -9.90 -20.34 -50.24
C LEU A 36 -10.71 -21.48 -49.63
N GLU A 37 -12.00 -21.24 -49.38
CA GLU A 37 -12.97 -22.29 -49.06
C GLU A 37 -13.81 -22.62 -50.31
N GLY A 38 -13.93 -23.91 -50.64
CA GLY A 38 -14.62 -24.41 -51.83
C GLY A 38 -13.68 -25.02 -52.87
N ASP A 39 -14.14 -25.15 -54.11
CA ASP A 39 -13.36 -25.79 -55.16
C ASP A 39 -12.28 -24.87 -55.73
N ARG A 40 -11.03 -25.31 -55.64
CA ARG A 40 -9.86 -24.55 -56.12
C ARG A 40 -9.84 -24.33 -57.63
N SER A 41 -10.57 -25.15 -58.37
CA SER A 41 -10.74 -25.00 -59.81
C SER A 41 -12.07 -25.54 -60.28
N ARG A 42 -12.61 -24.93 -61.33
CA ARG A 42 -13.89 -25.31 -61.94
C ARG A 42 -13.73 -25.46 -63.45
N ILE A 43 -14.44 -26.41 -64.02
CA ILE A 43 -14.38 -26.75 -65.45
C ILE A 43 -15.75 -26.48 -66.08
N CYS A 44 -15.77 -25.86 -67.26
CA CYS A 44 -17.02 -25.64 -68.00
C CYS A 44 -17.50 -26.95 -68.63
N MET A 45 -18.69 -27.41 -68.24
CA MET A 45 -19.25 -28.71 -68.65
C MET A 45 -20.19 -28.57 -69.87
N GLU A 46 -20.56 -29.71 -70.46
CA GLU A 46 -21.43 -29.77 -71.66
C GLU A 46 -22.84 -29.22 -71.40
N ASP A 47 -23.33 -29.23 -70.17
CA ASP A 47 -24.62 -28.65 -69.80
C ASP A 47 -24.60 -27.10 -69.71
N GLY A 48 -23.45 -26.48 -69.96
CA GLY A 48 -23.26 -25.03 -69.85
C GLY A 48 -23.07 -24.53 -68.41
N GLN A 49 -22.85 -25.43 -67.44
CA GLN A 49 -22.57 -25.10 -66.04
C GLN A 49 -21.11 -25.35 -65.69
N TRP A 50 -20.65 -24.65 -64.65
CA TRP A 50 -19.33 -24.87 -64.08
C TRP A 50 -19.37 -26.01 -63.08
N SER A 51 -18.42 -26.94 -63.15
CA SER A 51 -18.28 -28.03 -62.18
C SER A 51 -18.09 -27.51 -60.76
N GLY A 52 -18.51 -28.28 -59.76
CA GLY A 52 -18.23 -27.98 -58.36
C GLY A 52 -18.94 -26.74 -57.80
N GLY A 53 -18.61 -26.41 -56.55
CA GLY A 53 -19.11 -25.26 -55.81
C GLY A 53 -18.35 -23.98 -56.10
N GLU A 54 -19.01 -22.85 -55.89
CA GLU A 54 -18.39 -21.53 -55.96
C GLU A 54 -17.44 -21.31 -54.76
N PRO A 55 -16.16 -20.96 -54.98
CA PRO A 55 -15.22 -20.73 -53.90
C PRO A 55 -15.35 -19.32 -53.31
N VAL A 56 -15.03 -19.19 -52.02
CA VAL A 56 -15.01 -17.92 -51.28
C VAL A 56 -13.65 -17.73 -50.62
N CYS A 57 -13.13 -16.51 -50.64
CA CYS A 57 -11.92 -16.15 -49.89
C CYS A 57 -12.32 -15.65 -48.50
N VAL A 58 -11.92 -16.41 -47.47
CA VAL A 58 -12.17 -16.08 -46.05
C VAL A 58 -10.91 -15.55 -45.40
N ASP A 59 -11.02 -14.46 -44.65
CA ASP A 59 -9.90 -13.90 -43.91
C ASP A 59 -9.53 -14.80 -42.73
N ILE A 60 -8.27 -15.21 -42.67
CA ILE A 60 -7.71 -16.07 -41.63
C ILE A 60 -6.57 -15.41 -40.86
N ASP A 61 -6.13 -14.22 -41.29
CA ASP A 61 -4.96 -13.57 -40.73
C ASP A 61 -5.35 -12.78 -39.48
N PRO A 62 -4.79 -13.10 -38.30
CA PRO A 62 -5.10 -12.34 -37.10
C PRO A 62 -4.49 -10.93 -37.16
N PRO A 63 -5.10 -9.95 -36.47
CA PRO A 63 -4.60 -8.59 -36.44
C PRO A 63 -3.21 -8.50 -35.80
N LYS A 64 -2.33 -7.65 -36.34
CA LYS A 64 -0.98 -7.43 -35.81
C LYS A 64 -1.00 -6.32 -34.76
N ILE A 65 -0.54 -6.66 -33.55
CA ILE A 65 -0.48 -5.72 -32.41
C ILE A 65 0.97 -5.34 -32.12
N ARG A 66 1.29 -4.04 -32.12
CA ARG A 66 2.57 -3.53 -31.59
C ARG A 66 2.43 -3.25 -30.11
N CYS A 67 3.08 -4.07 -29.30
CA CYS A 67 2.85 -4.10 -27.87
C CYS A 67 3.76 -3.12 -27.12
N PRO A 68 3.23 -2.40 -26.11
CA PRO A 68 4.05 -1.62 -25.21
C PRO A 68 5.10 -2.50 -24.54
N HIS A 69 6.25 -1.91 -24.24
CA HIS A 69 7.28 -2.58 -23.47
C HIS A 69 6.89 -2.68 -22.00
N SER A 70 7.35 -3.73 -21.32
CA SER A 70 7.25 -3.83 -19.86
C SER A 70 7.97 -2.66 -19.19
N ARG A 71 7.45 -2.21 -18.05
CA ARG A 71 7.95 -1.02 -17.34
C ARG A 71 8.09 -1.32 -15.87
N GLU A 72 9.07 -0.67 -15.25
CA GLU A 72 9.23 -0.66 -13.81
C GLU A 72 9.11 0.77 -13.27
N LYS A 73 8.42 0.93 -12.15
CA LYS A 73 8.25 2.22 -11.49
C LYS A 73 8.45 2.09 -9.98
N MET A 74 9.23 3.01 -9.43
CA MET A 74 9.38 3.15 -7.99
C MET A 74 8.22 3.97 -7.43
N ALA A 75 7.65 3.55 -6.30
CA ALA A 75 6.70 4.36 -5.55
C ALA A 75 7.37 5.65 -5.03
N GLU A 76 6.60 6.73 -5.01
CA GLU A 76 7.00 8.03 -4.47
C GLU A 76 7.15 7.99 -2.93
N PRO A 77 7.81 8.98 -2.30
CA PRO A 77 7.91 9.06 -0.85
C PRO A 77 6.55 8.96 -0.16
N GLU A 78 6.50 8.21 0.94
CA GLU A 78 5.30 7.93 1.74
C GLU A 78 4.16 7.18 1.02
N LYS A 79 4.36 6.78 -0.24
CA LYS A 79 3.38 6.00 -1.02
C LYS A 79 3.76 4.53 -1.10
N LEU A 80 2.74 3.69 -1.28
CA LEU A 80 2.87 2.25 -1.59
C LEU A 80 2.44 1.91 -3.02
N THR A 81 1.99 2.94 -3.74
CA THR A 81 1.46 2.83 -5.11
C THR A 81 2.22 3.78 -6.02
N ALA A 82 2.28 3.46 -7.31
CA ALA A 82 2.78 4.38 -8.32
C ALA A 82 1.73 4.61 -9.41
N ARG A 83 1.59 5.85 -9.88
CA ARG A 83 0.80 6.16 -11.06
C ARG A 83 1.59 5.80 -12.31
N VAL A 84 1.03 4.95 -13.18
CA VAL A 84 1.74 4.45 -14.37
C VAL A 84 0.94 4.72 -15.62
N TYR A 85 1.57 5.33 -16.62
CA TYR A 85 0.97 5.66 -17.92
C TYR A 85 1.66 4.89 -19.06
N TRP A 86 0.88 4.55 -20.09
CA TRP A 86 1.34 4.04 -21.37
C TRP A 86 0.32 4.38 -22.46
N ASP A 87 0.79 4.48 -23.69
CA ASP A 87 -0.08 4.66 -24.85
C ASP A 87 -0.70 3.31 -25.26
N PRO A 88 -1.98 3.28 -25.68
CA PRO A 88 -2.61 2.07 -26.20
C PRO A 88 -1.81 1.46 -27.36
N PRO A 89 -1.78 0.12 -27.50
CA PRO A 89 -1.04 -0.53 -28.58
C PRO A 89 -1.58 -0.13 -29.95
N LEU A 90 -0.68 0.02 -30.93
CA LEU A 90 -1.07 0.17 -32.33
C LEU A 90 -1.50 -1.19 -32.88
N VAL A 91 -2.75 -1.27 -33.31
CA VAL A 91 -3.33 -2.46 -33.93
C VAL A 91 -3.47 -2.20 -35.43
N LYS A 92 -2.98 -3.12 -36.26
CA LYS A 92 -3.18 -3.09 -37.71
C LYS A 92 -3.62 -4.46 -38.17
N ASP A 93 -4.69 -4.51 -38.94
CA ASP A 93 -5.05 -5.74 -39.62
C ASP A 93 -4.26 -5.90 -40.95
N SER A 94 -3.96 -7.14 -41.32
CA SER A 94 -3.12 -7.47 -42.50
C SER A 94 -3.93 -7.76 -43.77
N ALA A 95 -5.21 -8.09 -43.64
CA ALA A 95 -6.05 -8.62 -44.71
C ALA A 95 -7.06 -7.58 -45.24
N ASP A 96 -7.74 -6.84 -44.36
CA ASP A 96 -8.74 -5.81 -44.72
C ASP A 96 -8.52 -4.46 -44.01
N GLY A 97 -7.64 -4.41 -43.01
CA GLY A 97 -7.31 -3.20 -42.26
C GLY A 97 -8.37 -2.79 -41.22
N THR A 98 -9.42 -3.59 -40.99
CA THR A 98 -10.57 -3.27 -40.16
C THR A 98 -10.54 -4.00 -38.82
N ILE A 99 -10.47 -3.24 -37.73
CA ILE A 99 -10.50 -3.77 -36.35
C ILE A 99 -11.87 -3.53 -35.74
N THR A 100 -12.54 -4.57 -35.26
CA THR A 100 -13.89 -4.47 -34.69
C THR A 100 -13.87 -4.13 -33.21
N ARG A 101 -12.90 -4.66 -32.46
CA ARG A 101 -12.84 -4.49 -31.00
C ARG A 101 -11.44 -4.63 -30.46
N VAL A 102 -11.06 -3.74 -29.54
CA VAL A 102 -9.87 -3.87 -28.70
C VAL A 102 -10.29 -3.91 -27.23
N THR A 103 -9.91 -4.95 -26.51
CA THR A 103 -10.23 -5.11 -25.08
C THR A 103 -8.96 -5.06 -24.24
N LEU A 104 -9.00 -4.31 -23.14
CA LEU A 104 -7.98 -4.26 -22.10
C LEU A 104 -8.37 -5.18 -20.93
N ARG A 105 -7.42 -5.98 -20.44
CA ARG A 105 -7.51 -6.68 -19.16
C ARG A 105 -6.32 -6.29 -18.28
N GLY A 106 -6.61 -5.92 -17.05
CA GLY A 106 -5.63 -5.39 -16.08
C GLY A 106 -5.98 -3.93 -15.70
N PRO A 107 -5.19 -3.31 -14.82
CA PRO A 107 -5.42 -1.91 -14.44
C PRO A 107 -5.25 -0.95 -15.64
N GLU A 108 -5.94 0.18 -15.58
CA GLU A 108 -6.00 1.16 -16.68
C GLU A 108 -4.75 2.05 -16.75
N PRO A 109 -4.39 2.55 -17.94
CA PRO A 109 -3.32 3.54 -18.08
C PRO A 109 -3.64 4.80 -17.29
N GLY A 110 -2.67 5.30 -16.55
CA GLY A 110 -2.82 6.47 -15.69
C GLY A 110 -3.46 6.19 -14.32
N SER A 111 -3.81 4.94 -14.00
CA SER A 111 -4.29 4.54 -12.67
C SER A 111 -3.14 4.33 -11.66
N HIS A 112 -3.49 4.14 -10.38
CA HIS A 112 -2.53 3.83 -9.32
C HIS A 112 -2.36 2.32 -9.18
N PHE A 113 -1.11 1.87 -9.29
CA PHE A 113 -0.72 0.47 -9.19
C PHE A 113 -0.15 0.19 -7.81
N PRO A 114 -0.66 -0.80 -7.07
CA PRO A 114 -0.04 -1.23 -5.83
C PRO A 114 1.28 -1.94 -6.10
N GLU A 115 2.09 -2.12 -5.05
CA GLU A 115 3.33 -2.89 -5.15
C GLU A 115 3.10 -4.29 -5.75
N GLY A 116 4.01 -4.68 -6.64
CA GLY A 116 3.99 -6.00 -7.28
C GLY A 116 4.06 -5.93 -8.79
N GLU A 117 3.85 -7.08 -9.42
CA GLU A 117 3.83 -7.23 -10.88
C GLU A 117 2.38 -7.28 -11.38
N HIS A 118 2.07 -6.41 -12.33
CA HIS A 118 0.74 -6.28 -12.92
C HIS A 118 0.80 -6.62 -14.40
N VAL A 119 0.05 -7.65 -14.79
CA VAL A 119 0.01 -8.09 -16.18
C VAL A 119 -1.09 -7.33 -16.91
N ILE A 120 -0.69 -6.52 -17.89
CA ILE A 120 -1.60 -5.82 -18.79
C ILE A 120 -1.74 -6.62 -20.07
N ARG A 121 -2.97 -6.90 -20.47
CA ARG A 121 -3.27 -7.69 -21.68
C ARG A 121 -4.23 -6.94 -22.59
N TYR A 122 -3.81 -6.73 -23.83
CA TYR A 122 -4.66 -6.25 -24.91
C TYR A 122 -5.05 -7.41 -25.81
N THR A 123 -6.29 -7.42 -26.27
CA THR A 123 -6.79 -8.37 -27.28
C THR A 123 -7.56 -7.60 -28.34
N ALA A 124 -7.19 -7.80 -29.60
CA ALA A 124 -7.85 -7.21 -30.76
C ALA A 124 -8.58 -8.29 -31.56
N TYR A 125 -9.70 -7.91 -32.16
CA TYR A 125 -10.50 -8.72 -33.07
C TYR A 125 -10.66 -7.97 -34.40
N ASP A 126 -10.53 -8.68 -35.51
CA ASP A 126 -10.87 -8.17 -36.85
C ASP A 126 -12.36 -8.38 -37.16
N ARG A 127 -12.76 -8.22 -38.42
CA ARG A 127 -14.13 -8.43 -38.90
C ARG A 127 -14.49 -9.91 -39.08
N ALA A 128 -13.52 -10.75 -39.42
CA ALA A 128 -13.66 -12.20 -39.52
C ALA A 128 -13.64 -12.91 -38.15
N TYR A 129 -13.51 -12.13 -37.06
CA TYR A 129 -13.36 -12.59 -35.69
C TYR A 129 -12.04 -13.32 -35.39
N ASN A 130 -11.01 -13.19 -36.23
CA ASN A 130 -9.68 -13.62 -35.82
C ASN A 130 -9.19 -12.69 -34.70
N ARG A 131 -8.40 -13.28 -33.79
CA ARG A 131 -7.97 -12.58 -32.58
C ARG A 131 -6.47 -12.60 -32.45
N ALA A 132 -5.92 -11.48 -32.00
CA ALA A 132 -4.56 -11.41 -31.50
C ALA A 132 -4.56 -10.85 -30.09
N SER A 133 -3.63 -11.34 -29.28
CA SER A 133 -3.44 -10.84 -27.92
C SER A 133 -1.98 -10.53 -27.69
N CYS A 134 -1.72 -9.48 -26.92
CA CYS A 134 -0.41 -9.31 -26.34
C CYS A 134 -0.44 -8.79 -24.92
N LYS A 135 0.68 -8.97 -24.23
CA LYS A 135 0.83 -8.68 -22.82
C LYS A 135 2.16 -7.99 -22.54
N PHE A 136 2.15 -7.10 -21.57
CA PHE A 136 3.34 -6.54 -20.96
C PHE A 136 3.14 -6.41 -19.46
N ILE A 137 4.24 -6.22 -18.73
CA ILE A 137 4.23 -6.19 -17.27
C ILE A 137 4.53 -4.77 -16.79
N VAL A 138 3.72 -4.29 -15.86
CA VAL A 138 4.01 -3.10 -15.05
C VAL A 138 4.44 -3.57 -13.68
N LYS A 139 5.71 -3.33 -13.32
CA LYS A 139 6.26 -3.67 -12.01
C LYS A 139 6.35 -2.43 -11.15
N VAL A 140 5.67 -2.42 -10.01
CA VAL A 140 5.80 -1.36 -9.01
C VAL A 140 6.62 -1.87 -7.85
N GLN A 141 7.70 -1.15 -7.53
CA GLN A 141 8.57 -1.47 -6.41
C GLN A 141 8.48 -0.39 -5.32
N VAL A 142 8.42 -0.82 -4.06
CA VAL A 142 8.50 0.07 -2.90
C VAL A 142 9.85 -0.15 -2.21
N ARG A 143 10.67 0.91 -2.12
CA ARG A 143 11.90 0.86 -1.32
C ARG A 143 11.52 0.82 0.15
N ARG A 144 12.14 -0.09 0.89
CA ARG A 144 11.94 -0.20 2.34
C ARG A 144 13.26 -0.17 3.08
N CYS A 145 13.26 0.51 4.22
CA CYS A 145 14.31 0.44 5.22
C CYS A 145 14.08 -0.77 6.14
N PRO A 146 15.10 -1.20 6.91
CA PRO A 146 14.92 -2.19 7.96
C PRO A 146 13.84 -1.76 8.95
N SER A 147 12.99 -2.68 9.40
CA SER A 147 11.96 -2.36 10.39
C SER A 147 12.60 -1.91 11.70
N LEU A 148 12.24 -0.72 12.18
CA LEU A 148 12.71 -0.19 13.44
C LEU A 148 12.07 -0.92 14.62
N LYS A 149 12.83 -1.06 15.70
CA LYS A 149 12.33 -1.57 16.99
C LYS A 149 12.11 -0.39 17.96
N PRO A 150 11.10 -0.46 18.83
CA PRO A 150 10.94 0.48 19.93
C PRO A 150 12.21 0.58 20.79
N PRO A 151 12.58 1.78 21.28
CA PRO A 151 13.64 1.91 22.27
C PRO A 151 13.19 1.27 23.59
N GLN A 152 14.16 0.91 24.43
CA GLN A 152 13.84 0.47 25.79
C GLN A 152 13.17 1.62 26.55
N HIS A 153 12.08 1.35 27.28
CA HIS A 153 11.28 2.36 27.98
C HIS A 153 10.71 3.45 27.04
N GLY A 154 10.23 3.02 25.87
CA GLY A 154 9.57 3.89 24.92
C GLY A 154 8.88 3.12 23.79
N TYR A 155 8.23 3.88 22.92
CA TYR A 155 7.51 3.39 21.76
C TYR A 155 7.82 4.24 20.53
N LEU A 156 7.32 3.83 19.36
CA LEU A 156 7.47 4.58 18.12
C LEU A 156 6.14 4.68 17.37
N THR A 157 5.94 5.80 16.69
CA THR A 157 4.80 6.05 15.81
C THR A 157 5.33 6.41 14.43
N CYS A 158 4.94 5.67 13.41
CA CYS A 158 5.43 5.87 12.05
C CYS A 158 4.32 6.23 11.08
N THR A 159 4.66 7.05 10.07
CA THR A 159 3.77 7.35 8.94
C THR A 159 3.71 6.18 7.94
N SER A 160 2.69 6.21 7.07
CA SER A 160 2.52 5.28 5.94
C SER A 160 2.57 3.79 6.37
N ALA A 161 3.40 2.95 5.74
CA ALA A 161 3.58 1.53 6.10
C ALA A 161 4.69 1.29 7.14
N GLY A 162 5.19 2.34 7.78
CA GLY A 162 6.16 2.26 8.87
C GLY A 162 7.63 2.11 8.44
N ASN A 163 7.92 1.65 7.22
CA ASN A 163 9.30 1.51 6.75
C ASN A 163 9.51 1.77 5.26
N ASN A 164 8.49 2.21 4.53
CA ASN A 164 8.64 2.59 3.12
C ASN A 164 9.43 3.89 2.97
N TYR A 165 10.04 4.08 1.81
CA TYR A 165 10.77 5.31 1.49
C TYR A 165 9.92 6.56 1.75
N GLY A 166 10.48 7.53 2.46
CA GLY A 166 9.79 8.72 2.93
C GLY A 166 9.07 8.57 4.28
N ALA A 167 8.82 7.33 4.75
CA ALA A 167 8.18 7.12 6.04
C ALA A 167 9.01 7.75 7.16
N THR A 168 8.32 8.46 8.06
CA THR A 168 8.90 9.12 9.21
C THR A 168 8.44 8.40 10.47
N CYS A 169 9.38 7.94 11.27
CA CYS A 169 9.13 7.31 12.57
C CYS A 169 9.56 8.26 13.67
N GLU A 170 8.60 8.66 14.51
CA GLU A 170 8.83 9.43 15.72
C GLU A 170 8.97 8.51 16.92
N TYR A 171 9.95 8.80 17.77
CA TYR A 171 10.23 8.06 18.99
C TYR A 171 9.57 8.74 20.18
N HIS A 172 9.01 7.97 21.09
CA HIS A 172 8.40 8.46 22.33
C HIS A 172 8.99 7.70 23.51
N CYS A 173 9.19 8.39 24.63
CA CYS A 173 9.67 7.75 25.85
C CYS A 173 8.53 7.57 26.84
N ASP A 174 8.62 6.50 27.62
CA ASP A 174 7.67 6.24 28.70
C ASP A 174 7.84 7.29 29.80
N GLY A 175 6.80 7.52 30.60
CA GLY A 175 6.87 8.51 31.67
C GLY A 175 7.99 8.20 32.67
N GLY A 176 8.67 9.25 33.13
CA GLY A 176 9.87 9.13 33.93
C GLY A 176 11.14 8.84 33.11
N TYR A 177 11.05 8.74 31.78
CA TYR A 177 12.18 8.70 30.86
C TYR A 177 12.16 9.91 29.92
N GLU A 178 13.34 10.34 29.50
CA GLU A 178 13.55 11.46 28.60
C GLU A 178 14.41 11.04 27.39
N ARG A 179 14.01 11.53 26.22
CA ARG A 179 14.64 11.25 24.94
C ARG A 179 15.98 11.97 24.85
N GLN A 180 17.04 11.22 24.61
CA GLN A 180 18.36 11.74 24.25
C GLN A 180 18.64 11.40 22.79
N GLY A 181 18.81 12.43 21.96
CA GLY A 181 19.04 12.29 20.52
C GLY A 181 17.91 12.87 19.67
N THR A 182 17.87 12.50 18.39
CA THR A 182 16.90 13.04 17.43
C THR A 182 15.48 12.54 17.68
N PRO A 183 14.46 13.39 17.53
CA PRO A 183 13.10 13.01 17.84
C PRO A 183 12.49 12.00 16.87
N SER A 184 12.91 12.04 15.61
CA SER A 184 12.38 11.21 14.54
C SER A 184 13.47 10.78 13.57
N ARG A 185 13.15 9.76 12.76
CA ARG A 185 14.00 9.26 11.67
C ARG A 185 13.17 9.08 10.42
N VAL A 186 13.77 9.33 9.26
CA VAL A 186 13.12 9.24 7.94
C VAL A 186 13.78 8.13 7.13
N CYS A 187 12.99 7.27 6.50
CA CYS A 187 13.50 6.24 5.60
C CYS A 187 13.95 6.86 4.27
N GLN A 188 15.24 6.78 3.97
CA GLN A 188 15.86 7.44 2.82
C GLN A 188 15.84 6.57 1.56
N SER A 189 16.11 7.19 0.41
CA SER A 189 16.14 6.51 -0.89
C SER A 189 17.23 5.43 -0.98
N SER A 190 18.24 5.51 -0.12
CA SER A 190 19.32 4.53 0.11
C SER A 190 18.88 3.27 0.85
N ARG A 191 17.60 3.16 1.26
CA ARG A 191 17.07 2.09 2.12
C ARG A 191 17.69 2.08 3.54
N GLN A 192 18.17 3.24 3.98
CA GLN A 192 18.70 3.47 5.32
C GLN A 192 17.89 4.56 6.03
N TRP A 193 17.81 4.48 7.35
CA TRP A 193 17.17 5.50 8.16
C TRP A 193 18.13 6.67 8.41
N SER A 194 17.61 7.89 8.38
CA SER A 194 18.38 9.07 8.76
C SER A 194 18.83 9.01 10.23
N GLY A 195 20.03 9.53 10.51
CA GLY A 195 20.57 9.66 11.87
C GLY A 195 20.69 8.33 12.64
N SER A 196 20.89 8.44 13.94
CA SER A 196 20.97 7.32 14.89
C SER A 196 19.67 7.17 15.70
N PRO A 197 19.37 5.95 16.22
CA PRO A 197 18.24 5.77 17.13
C PRO A 197 18.46 6.56 18.44
N PRO A 198 17.45 7.28 18.96
CA PRO A 198 17.55 7.94 20.26
C PRO A 198 17.45 6.92 21.41
N ILE A 199 17.87 7.34 22.59
CA ILE A 199 17.79 6.56 23.82
C ILE A 199 16.79 7.22 24.77
N CYS A 200 15.94 6.42 25.42
CA CYS A 200 15.11 6.88 26.53
C CYS A 200 15.87 6.65 27.84
N ALA A 201 16.41 7.72 28.42
CA ALA A 201 17.17 7.67 29.66
C ALA A 201 16.26 8.07 30.84
N PRO A 202 16.45 7.52 32.05
CA PRO A 202 15.68 7.97 33.21
C PRO A 202 15.79 9.48 33.40
N MET A 203 14.65 10.14 33.61
CA MET A 203 14.61 11.57 33.96
C MET A 203 15.44 11.79 35.23
N LYS A 204 16.27 12.84 35.22
CA LYS A 204 16.99 13.29 36.40
C LYS A 204 16.05 14.15 37.24
N ILE A 205 15.45 13.53 38.24
CA ILE A 205 14.56 14.21 39.19
C ILE A 205 15.44 14.83 40.28
N ASN A 206 15.36 16.14 40.46
CA ASN A 206 15.98 16.84 41.57
C ASN A 206 15.00 16.86 42.75
N VAL A 207 15.24 16.01 43.75
CA VAL A 207 14.48 16.01 45.01
C VAL A 207 14.95 17.07 46.00
N ASN A 208 16.12 17.67 45.80
CA ASN A 208 16.68 18.74 46.63
C ASN A 208 16.14 20.09 46.16
N VAL A 209 14.83 20.26 46.27
CA VAL A 209 14.13 21.51 45.94
C VAL A 209 13.56 22.14 47.20
N ASN A 210 13.38 23.46 47.16
CA ASN A 210 12.96 24.22 48.34
C ASN A 210 11.43 24.27 48.52
N SER A 211 10.66 23.75 47.55
CA SER A 211 9.19 23.74 47.59
C SER A 211 8.61 22.56 46.79
N ALA A 212 7.39 22.16 47.12
CA ALA A 212 6.65 21.16 46.36
C ALA A 212 6.30 21.64 44.95
N ALA A 213 6.09 22.94 44.75
CA ALA A 213 5.88 23.50 43.41
C ALA A 213 7.11 23.28 42.51
N GLY A 214 8.32 23.60 43.01
CA GLY A 214 9.56 23.36 42.27
C GLY A 214 9.86 21.86 42.03
N LEU A 215 9.31 20.96 42.85
CA LEU A 215 9.33 19.53 42.57
C LEU A 215 8.38 19.16 41.42
N LEU A 216 7.16 19.67 41.46
CA LEU A 216 6.10 19.37 40.49
C LEU A 216 6.36 19.99 39.11
N ASP A 217 7.01 21.15 39.05
CA ASP A 217 7.36 21.84 37.80
C ASP A 217 8.28 20.97 36.90
N GLN A 218 9.09 20.09 37.49
CA GLN A 218 9.93 19.13 36.75
C GLN A 218 9.12 18.11 35.93
N PHE A 219 7.81 18.06 36.13
CA PHE A 219 6.88 17.18 35.42
C PHE A 219 5.91 17.94 34.48
N TYR A 220 6.02 19.28 34.39
CA TYR A 220 4.97 20.16 33.85
C TYR A 220 4.63 19.98 32.35
N GLU A 221 5.41 19.23 31.58
CA GLU A 221 5.09 18.93 30.15
C GLU A 221 5.13 17.44 29.81
N LYS A 222 5.45 16.58 30.78
CA LYS A 222 5.66 15.13 30.57
C LYS A 222 4.45 14.29 30.98
N GLN A 223 3.33 14.97 31.32
CA GLN A 223 2.01 14.48 31.71
C GLN A 223 1.96 12.98 31.98
N ARG A 224 2.18 12.62 33.26
CA ARG A 224 1.76 11.37 33.94
C ARG A 224 2.52 11.28 35.28
N LEU A 225 2.10 12.07 36.27
CA LEU A 225 2.53 11.99 37.66
C LEU A 225 1.36 11.47 38.51
N LEU A 226 1.57 10.44 39.32
CA LEU A 226 0.59 9.92 40.27
C LEU A 226 1.16 10.02 41.67
N ILE A 227 0.46 10.77 42.53
CA ILE A 227 0.82 10.90 43.94
C ILE A 227 -0.10 9.99 44.74
N ILE A 228 0.46 9.00 45.43
CA ILE A 228 -0.26 8.06 46.28
C ILE A 228 0.05 8.42 47.72
N SER A 229 -0.97 8.78 48.50
CA SER A 229 -0.84 9.07 49.92
C SER A 229 -1.66 8.10 50.76
N ALA A 230 -1.03 7.51 51.78
CA ALA A 230 -1.67 6.59 52.70
C ALA A 230 -1.25 6.90 54.15
N PRO A 231 -2.17 6.80 55.12
CA PRO A 231 -1.85 7.09 56.52
C PRO A 231 -0.95 6.02 57.15
N ASP A 232 -0.91 4.82 56.59
CA ASP A 232 -0.18 3.68 57.14
C ASP A 232 0.20 2.68 56.01
N PRO A 233 1.41 2.08 56.03
CA PRO A 233 1.86 1.14 55.00
C PRO A 233 1.09 -0.19 54.99
N SER A 234 0.41 -0.56 56.08
CA SER A 234 -0.46 -1.73 56.16
C SER A 234 -1.84 -1.51 55.52
N ASN A 235 -2.18 -0.28 55.14
CA ASN A 235 -3.47 0.06 54.56
C ASN A 235 -3.79 -0.82 53.33
N ARG A 236 -4.91 -1.54 53.41
CA ARG A 236 -5.33 -2.52 52.40
C ARG A 236 -5.55 -1.90 51.02
N TYR A 237 -6.10 -0.69 50.95
CA TYR A 237 -6.33 0.02 49.70
C TYR A 237 -5.01 0.47 49.05
N TYR A 238 -4.07 0.98 49.86
CA TYR A 238 -2.73 1.33 49.40
C TYR A 238 -2.00 0.10 48.83
N LYS A 239 -1.99 -1.02 49.57
CA LYS A 239 -1.40 -2.29 49.11
C LYS A 239 -2.04 -2.80 47.81
N MET A 240 -3.37 -2.70 47.70
CA MET A 240 -4.10 -3.08 46.50
C MET A 240 -3.77 -2.18 45.30
N GLN A 241 -3.73 -0.86 45.47
CA GLN A 241 -3.36 0.10 44.43
C GLN A 241 -1.93 -0.10 43.94
N ILE A 242 -0.96 -0.25 44.85
CA ILE A 242 0.44 -0.51 44.50
C ILE A 242 0.59 -1.87 43.80
N SER A 243 -0.08 -2.92 44.29
CA SER A 243 -0.05 -4.24 43.64
C SER A 243 -0.63 -4.21 42.23
N MET A 244 -1.72 -3.46 42.01
CA MET A 244 -2.33 -3.28 40.69
C MET A 244 -1.43 -2.48 39.74
N LEU A 245 -0.72 -1.49 40.26
CA LEU A 245 0.29 -0.72 39.51
C LEU A 245 1.50 -1.57 39.12
N GLN A 246 1.93 -2.50 39.98
CA GLN A 246 3.08 -3.37 39.74
C GLN A 246 2.77 -4.56 38.82
N GLN A 247 1.55 -5.11 38.87
CA GLN A 247 1.23 -6.37 38.19
C GLN A 247 0.74 -6.21 36.73
N SER A 248 0.49 -5.00 36.24
CA SER A 248 -0.01 -4.77 34.86
C SER A 248 -1.25 -5.60 34.48
N THR A 249 -2.06 -6.03 35.47
CA THR A 249 -3.15 -7.00 35.30
C THR A 249 -4.53 -6.37 35.04
N CYS A 250 -4.60 -5.08 34.75
CA CYS A 250 -5.82 -4.44 34.26
C CYS A 250 -5.42 -3.36 33.25
N GLY A 251 -6.19 -3.20 32.16
CA GLY A 251 -5.92 -2.33 31.00
C GLY A 251 -5.83 -0.82 31.25
N LEU A 252 -5.41 -0.41 32.43
CA LEU A 252 -4.80 0.88 32.73
C LEU A 252 -3.31 0.77 32.40
N ASP A 253 -2.89 1.28 31.25
CA ASP A 253 -1.49 1.28 30.80
C ASP A 253 -0.62 2.28 31.60
N LEU A 254 -0.54 2.09 32.92
CA LEU A 254 0.15 2.94 33.90
C LEU A 254 1.67 2.75 33.89
N ARG A 255 2.24 1.99 32.95
CA ARG A 255 3.71 1.86 32.74
C ARG A 255 4.41 3.20 32.50
N HIS A 256 3.63 4.24 32.25
CA HIS A 256 4.05 5.54 31.80
C HIS A 256 3.88 6.62 32.87
N VAL A 257 3.69 6.27 34.16
CA VAL A 257 3.42 7.23 35.24
C VAL A 257 4.55 7.24 36.27
N THR A 258 5.07 8.43 36.59
CA THR A 258 5.98 8.60 37.72
C THR A 258 5.17 8.61 39.01
N ILE A 259 5.52 7.74 39.97
CA ILE A 259 4.80 7.62 41.24
C ILE A 259 5.56 8.35 42.34
N ILE A 260 4.85 9.20 43.09
CA ILE A 260 5.30 9.74 44.37
C ILE A 260 4.52 9.02 45.47
N GLU A 261 5.23 8.32 46.35
CA GLU A 261 4.63 7.63 47.49
C GLU A 261 4.79 8.46 48.77
N LEU A 262 3.67 8.76 49.45
CA LEU A 262 3.63 9.54 50.69
C LEU A 262 2.92 8.73 51.79
N VAL A 263 3.66 7.88 52.51
CA VAL A 263 3.11 6.86 53.42
C VAL A 263 3.43 7.18 54.88
N GLY A 264 2.49 6.92 55.79
CA GLY A 264 2.68 7.11 57.24
C GLY A 264 2.19 8.46 57.75
N GLN A 265 2.42 8.74 59.02
CA GLN A 265 2.09 10.03 59.67
C GLN A 265 3.33 10.59 60.39
N PRO A 266 3.44 11.92 60.55
CA PRO A 266 4.50 12.52 61.36
C PRO A 266 4.52 11.88 62.76
N PRO A 267 5.71 11.55 63.32
CA PRO A 267 7.05 11.79 62.81
C PRO A 267 7.64 10.66 61.94
N GLN A 268 6.89 9.58 61.68
CA GLN A 268 7.36 8.38 60.95
C GLN A 268 6.86 8.32 59.51
N GLU A 269 6.68 9.47 58.86
CA GLU A 269 6.25 9.52 57.47
C GLU A 269 7.42 9.32 56.50
N VAL A 270 7.14 8.69 55.37
CA VAL A 270 8.09 8.44 54.30
C VAL A 270 7.51 8.97 53.00
N GLY A 271 8.21 9.93 52.40
CA GLY A 271 7.97 10.40 51.05
C GLY A 271 9.07 9.91 50.13
N ARG A 272 8.74 9.27 49.01
CA ARG A 272 9.75 8.85 48.02
C ARG A 272 9.28 8.95 46.59
N ILE A 273 10.24 9.13 45.69
CA ILE A 273 10.08 9.02 44.24
C ILE A 273 11.14 8.04 43.75
N ARG A 274 10.73 6.87 43.25
CA ARG A 274 11.64 5.75 43.00
C ARG A 274 12.44 5.43 44.28
N GLU A 275 13.77 5.47 44.22
CA GLU A 275 14.68 5.21 45.34
C GLU A 275 15.07 6.48 46.12
N GLN A 276 14.59 7.66 45.74
CA GLN A 276 14.98 8.93 46.36
C GLN A 276 13.96 9.36 47.43
N GLN A 277 14.44 9.70 48.63
CA GLN A 277 13.61 10.23 49.71
C GLN A 277 13.36 11.74 49.53
N LEU A 278 12.13 12.16 49.84
CA LEU A 278 11.72 13.55 49.89
C LEU A 278 11.97 14.12 51.29
N SER A 279 12.25 15.42 51.39
CA SER A 279 12.35 16.10 52.68
C SER A 279 10.98 16.22 53.35
N ALA A 280 10.95 16.27 54.69
CA ALA A 280 9.71 16.42 55.47
C ALA A 280 8.87 17.63 55.03
N ASN A 281 9.52 18.77 54.76
CA ASN A 281 8.85 19.99 54.30
C ASN A 281 8.12 19.76 52.95
N ILE A 282 8.75 19.07 51.99
CA ILE A 282 8.11 18.73 50.71
C ILE A 282 6.92 17.79 50.93
N ILE A 283 7.06 16.80 51.81
CA ILE A 283 5.99 15.84 52.12
C ILE A 283 4.76 16.57 52.66
N GLU A 284 4.96 17.48 53.61
CA GLU A 284 3.88 18.30 54.18
C GLU A 284 3.23 19.21 53.13
N GLU A 285 4.01 19.92 52.32
CA GLU A 285 3.48 20.79 51.26
C GLU A 285 2.68 19.99 50.21
N LEU A 286 3.17 18.82 49.78
CA LEU A 286 2.45 17.94 48.85
C LEU A 286 1.12 17.46 49.44
N ARG A 287 1.13 17.04 50.72
CA ARG A 287 -0.09 16.61 51.43
C ARG A 287 -1.09 17.75 51.59
N SER A 288 -0.62 18.96 51.90
CA SER A 288 -1.44 20.16 52.00
C SER A 288 -2.14 20.48 50.68
N ARG A 289 -1.40 20.45 49.56
CA ARG A 289 -1.97 20.64 48.22
C ARG A 289 -2.99 19.57 47.84
N LEU A 290 -2.75 18.31 48.19
CA LEU A 290 -3.70 17.21 47.97
C LEU A 290 -4.99 17.36 48.80
N LYS A 291 -4.91 17.87 50.03
CA LYS A 291 -6.07 18.15 50.89
C LYS A 291 -6.89 19.33 50.36
N GLY A 292 -6.24 20.42 49.98
CA GLY A 292 -6.91 21.60 49.42
C GLY A 292 -7.68 21.29 48.13
N HIS A 293 -7.21 20.32 47.32
CA HIS A 293 -7.92 19.90 46.11
C HIS A 293 -9.19 19.07 46.40
N ARG A 294 -9.27 18.37 47.55
CA ARG A 294 -10.46 17.61 47.98
C ARG A 294 -11.56 18.50 48.54
N GLU A 295 -11.20 19.59 49.21
CA GLU A 295 -12.18 20.52 49.81
C GLU A 295 -12.82 21.46 48.77
N GLY A 296 -12.19 21.66 47.61
CA GLY A 296 -12.72 22.47 46.50
C GLY A 296 -13.78 21.79 45.61
N VAL A 297 -13.95 20.47 45.70
CA VAL A 297 -14.93 19.70 44.87
C VAL A 297 -16.27 19.50 45.62
N GLY A 298 -16.37 19.97 46.88
CA GLY A 298 -17.51 19.76 47.76
C GLY A 298 -18.44 20.96 47.99
N ARG A 299 -18.37 22.03 47.18
CA ARG A 299 -19.28 23.17 47.32
C ARG A 299 -19.94 23.54 45.99
N ASN A 300 -20.99 22.82 45.62
CA ASN A 300 -22.09 23.43 44.87
C ASN A 300 -23.03 24.08 45.89
N PRO A 301 -23.23 25.40 45.86
CA PRO A 301 -24.35 26.00 46.56
C PRO A 301 -25.65 25.64 45.82
N SER A 302 -26.56 25.04 46.58
CA SER A 302 -27.99 24.87 46.29
C SER A 302 -28.70 26.18 45.95
#